data_AF-A0A7X8RPP5-F1
#
_entry.id   AF-A0A7X8RPP5-F1
#
_cell.length_a   1.000
_cell.length_b   1.000
_cell.length_c   1.000
_cell.angle_alpha   90.00
_cell.angle_beta   90.00
_cell.angle_gamma   90.00
#
_symmetry.space_group_name_H-M   'P 1'
#
loop_
_entity.id
_entity.type
_entity.pdbx_description
1 polymer ?
#
loop_
_entity_poly.entity_id
_entity_poly.type
_entity_poly.pdbx_seq_one_letter_code
_entity_poly.pdbx_strand_id
1 'polypeptide(L)'
;MLKLFKTLKINLTIFQKLLIGIIALLILNIIVAYVGIVSANKLKNNSKIVLKETNKYNNLQNLKLNFTELLMPANDYLIHGNKVEILNFNKLNAITRLQLEKSNTFEDNHFNEHFLEEIEDIFHEVERLSNNIFELKEPIGNNEGAIMMEVMDGIVIDAQKK
;
A
#
# COMPACT_ATOMS: atom_id res chain seq x y z
N MET A 1 -34.43 49.93 2.03
CA MET A 1 -33.08 50.53 2.11
C MET A 1 -32.95 51.19 3.50
N LEU A 2 -32.02 50.69 4.31
CA LEU A 2 -31.52 51.21 5.60
C LEU A 2 -32.51 51.92 6.55
N LYS A 3 -33.22 51.17 7.42
CA LYS A 3 -33.56 51.69 8.75
C LYS A 3 -32.43 51.34 9.69
N LEU A 4 -31.50 52.29 9.73
CA LEU A 4 -30.30 52.34 10.54
C LEU A 4 -30.57 51.94 11.99
N PHE A 5 -29.66 51.10 12.49
CA PHE A 5 -29.35 50.86 13.90
C PHE A 5 -29.61 52.11 14.75
N LYS A 6 -30.77 52.13 15.41
CA LYS A 6 -31.02 53.06 16.51
C LYS A 6 -30.13 52.57 17.65
N THR A 7 -28.94 53.14 17.76
CA THR A 7 -28.00 52.82 18.82
C THR A 7 -28.66 53.19 20.14
N LEU A 8 -29.14 52.18 20.86
CA LEU A 8 -29.43 52.29 22.28
C LEU A 8 -28.14 52.79 22.94
N LYS A 9 -28.09 54.07 23.33
CA LYS A 9 -27.03 54.61 24.19
C LYS A 9 -27.21 53.99 25.56
N ILE A 10 -26.70 52.78 25.72
CA ILE A 10 -26.58 52.14 27.02
C ILE A 10 -25.42 52.84 27.71
N ASN A 11 -25.70 53.57 28.78
CA ASN A 11 -24.69 54.19 29.63
C ASN A 11 -24.01 53.09 30.46
N LEU A 12 -23.08 52.38 29.83
CA LEU A 12 -22.28 51.35 30.48
C LEU A 12 -21.17 52.00 31.31
N THR A 13 -21.00 51.51 32.53
CA THR A 13 -19.86 51.91 33.37
C THR A 13 -18.55 51.40 32.77
N ILE A 14 -17.43 52.03 33.12
CA ILE A 14 -16.09 51.63 32.64
C ILE A 14 -15.83 50.14 32.95
N PHE A 15 -16.27 49.68 34.13
CA PHE A 15 -16.15 48.28 34.54
C PHE A 15 -16.95 47.33 33.65
N GLN A 16 -18.19 47.69 33.27
CA GLN A 16 -19.02 46.87 32.37
C GLN A 16 -18.42 46.78 30.97
N LYS A 17 -17.84 47.86 30.45
CA LYS A 17 -17.15 47.85 29.14
C LYS A 17 -15.92 46.93 29.16
N LEU A 18 -15.15 46.97 30.25
CA LEU A 18 -14.00 46.10 30.44
C LEU A 18 -14.43 44.63 30.55
N LEU A 19 -15.50 44.35 31.30
CA LEU A 19 -16.07 43.00 31.45
C LEU A 19 -16.53 42.43 30.10
N ILE A 20 -17.23 43.22 29.29
CA ILE A 20 -17.66 42.81 27.94
C ILE A 20 -16.45 42.48 27.05
N GLY A 21 -15.39 43.27 27.13
CA GLY A 21 -14.14 43.00 26.39
C GLY A 21 -13.49 41.68 26.81
N ILE A 22 -13.42 41.41 28.12
CA ILE A 22 -12.90 40.14 28.65
C ILE A 22 -13.76 38.97 28.20
N ILE A 23 -15.08 39.08 28.30
CA ILE A 23 -16.02 38.02 27.86
C ILE A 23 -15.88 37.77 26.36
N ALA A 24 -15.80 38.82 25.55
CA ALA A 24 -15.62 38.68 24.10
C ALA A 24 -14.29 37.98 23.76
N LEU A 25 -13.22 38.29 24.47
CA LEU A 25 -11.92 37.64 24.31
C LEU A 25 -11.95 36.16 24.74
N LEU A 26 -12.64 35.83 25.83
CA LEU A 26 -12.84 34.44 26.25
C LEU A 26 -13.64 33.64 25.22
N ILE A 27 -14.73 34.21 24.69
CA ILE A 27 -15.52 33.59 23.63
C ILE A 27 -14.67 33.34 22.39
N LEU A 28 -13.84 34.31 21.98
CA LEU A 28 -12.94 34.13 20.84
C LEU A 28 -11.95 32.98 21.07
N ASN A 29 -11.36 32.87 22.25
CA ASN A 29 -10.46 31.77 22.59
C ASN A 29 -11.17 30.41 22.56
N ILE A 30 -12.42 30.34 23.03
CA ILE A 30 -13.24 29.11 22.96
C ILE A 30 -13.47 28.71 21.49
N ILE A 31 -13.78 29.67 20.61
CA ILE A 31 -14.00 29.39 19.18
C ILE A 31 -12.70 28.89 18.54
N VAL A 32 -11.56 29.55 18.80
CA VAL A 32 -10.26 29.12 18.27
C VAL A 32 -9.90 27.73 18.76
N ALA A 33 -10.07 27.44 20.05
CA ALA A 33 -9.83 26.12 20.61
C ALA A 33 -10.73 25.05 19.98
N TYR A 34 -12.03 25.35 19.80
CA TYR A 34 -12.98 24.44 19.17
C TYR A 34 -12.59 24.11 17.73
N VAL A 35 -12.29 25.13 16.91
CA VAL A 35 -11.84 24.93 15.52
C VAL A 35 -10.52 24.15 15.47
N GLY A 36 -9.60 24.45 16.39
CA GLY A 36 -8.33 23.72 16.54
C GLY A 36 -8.55 22.23 16.82
N ILE A 37 -9.42 21.88 17.77
CA ILE A 37 -9.75 20.50 18.11
C ILE A 37 -10.40 19.77 16.94
N VAL A 38 -11.39 20.39 16.28
CA VAL A 38 -12.07 19.81 15.11
C VAL A 38 -11.08 19.56 13.98
N SER A 39 -10.20 20.52 13.71
CA SER A 39 -9.19 20.42 12.65
C SER A 39 -8.16 19.34 12.95
N ALA A 40 -7.67 19.26 14.19
CA ALA A 40 -6.74 18.23 14.62
C ALA A 40 -7.36 16.82 14.53
N ASN A 41 -8.62 16.67 14.91
CA ASN A 41 -9.34 15.40 14.78
C ASN A 41 -9.54 14.99 13.31
N LYS A 42 -9.90 15.95 12.45
CA LYS A 42 -10.01 15.70 11.00
C LYS A 42 -8.67 15.29 10.39
N LEU A 43 -7.59 15.99 10.74
CA LEU A 43 -6.24 15.66 10.30
C LEU A 43 -5.84 14.25 10.75
N LYS A 44 -6.05 13.92 12.02
CA LYS A 44 -5.76 12.59 12.57
C LYS A 44 -6.48 11.48 11.81
N ASN A 45 -7.77 11.67 11.49
CA ASN A 45 -8.53 10.68 10.75
C ASN A 45 -8.02 10.53 9.30
N ASN A 46 -7.77 11.65 8.61
CA ASN A 46 -7.21 11.62 7.27
C ASN A 46 -5.83 10.96 7.25
N SER A 47 -4.95 11.28 8.20
CA SER A 47 -3.64 10.66 8.32
C SER A 47 -3.73 9.14 8.52
N LYS A 48 -4.69 8.65 9.29
CA LYS A 48 -4.91 7.20 9.44
C LYS A 48 -5.33 6.53 8.14
N ILE A 49 -6.23 7.16 7.38
CA ILE A 49 -6.69 6.66 6.08
C ILE A 49 -5.51 6.62 5.10
N VAL A 50 -4.79 7.73 4.96
CA VAL A 50 -3.60 7.84 4.08
C VAL A 50 -2.52 6.83 4.47
N LEU A 51 -2.30 6.60 5.78
CA LEU A 51 -1.34 5.61 6.24
C LEU A 51 -1.77 4.19 5.88
N LYS A 52 -3.06 3.85 6.02
CA LYS A 52 -3.61 2.54 5.62
C LYS A 52 -3.43 2.32 4.11
N GLU A 53 -3.77 3.32 3.30
CA GLU A 53 -3.63 3.25 1.84
C GLU A 53 -2.17 3.15 1.41
N THR A 54 -1.28 3.96 2.00
CA THR A 54 0.17 3.90 1.74
C THR A 54 0.74 2.53 2.07
N ASN A 55 0.35 1.96 3.22
CA ASN A 55 0.81 0.63 3.62
C ASN A 55 0.33 -0.45 2.63
N LYS A 56 -0.94 -0.39 2.20
CA LYS A 56 -1.48 -1.29 1.18
C LYS A 56 -0.69 -1.19 -0.14
N TYR A 57 -0.47 0.04 -0.61
CA TYR A 57 0.28 0.29 -1.85
C TYR A 57 1.72 -0.24 -1.75
N ASN A 58 2.43 0.07 -0.67
CA ASN A 58 3.79 -0.43 -0.43
C ASN A 58 3.83 -1.96 -0.39
N ASN A 59 2.83 -2.59 0.21
CA ASN A 59 2.75 -4.04 0.30
C ASN A 59 2.60 -4.69 -1.09
N LEU A 60 1.77 -4.11 -1.96
CA LEU A 60 1.61 -4.55 -3.36
C LEU A 60 2.87 -4.31 -4.19
N GLN A 61 3.56 -3.17 -4.02
CA GLN A 61 4.82 -2.90 -4.71
C GLN A 61 5.91 -3.89 -4.28
N ASN A 62 6.00 -4.21 -2.99
CA ASN A 62 6.92 -5.22 -2.49
C ASN A 62 6.59 -6.60 -3.04
N LEU A 63 5.30 -6.95 -3.15
CA LEU A 63 4.89 -8.21 -3.79
C LEU A 63 5.37 -8.28 -5.24
N LYS A 64 5.16 -7.20 -6.01
CA LYS A 64 5.63 -7.09 -7.40
C LYS A 64 7.15 -7.27 -7.54
N LEU A 65 7.92 -6.65 -6.64
CA LEU A 65 9.38 -6.81 -6.62
C LEU A 65 9.77 -8.26 -6.32
N ASN A 66 9.19 -8.84 -5.27
CA ASN A 66 9.47 -10.22 -4.87
C ASN A 66 9.18 -11.22 -6.01
N PHE A 67 8.08 -11.04 -6.74
CA PHE A 67 7.77 -11.87 -7.91
C PHE A 67 8.80 -11.74 -9.03
N THR A 68 9.27 -10.52 -9.29
CA THR A 68 10.30 -10.29 -10.31
C THR A 68 11.61 -10.97 -9.90
N GLU A 69 11.98 -10.86 -8.62
CA GLU A 69 13.18 -11.51 -8.09
C GLU A 69 13.06 -13.04 -8.10
N LEU A 70 11.87 -13.59 -7.86
CA LEU A 70 11.60 -15.03 -7.81
C LEU A 70 11.92 -15.75 -9.13
N LEU A 71 11.85 -15.05 -10.26
CA LEU A 71 12.17 -15.59 -11.58
C LEU A 71 13.68 -15.75 -11.82
N MET A 72 14.51 -14.93 -11.17
CA MET A 72 15.95 -14.85 -11.46
C MET A 72 16.69 -16.17 -11.27
N PRO A 73 16.48 -16.94 -10.18
CA PRO A 73 17.23 -18.19 -9.97
C PRO A 73 16.96 -19.25 -11.04
N ALA A 74 15.73 -19.34 -11.57
CA ALA A 74 15.42 -20.27 -12.65
C ALA A 74 16.16 -19.89 -13.94
N ASN A 75 16.15 -18.60 -14.28
CA ASN A 75 16.92 -18.08 -15.41
C ASN A 75 18.43 -18.31 -15.26
N ASP A 76 18.98 -17.99 -14.09
CA ASP A 76 20.40 -18.15 -13.77
C ASP A 76 20.81 -19.64 -13.82
N TYR A 77 19.94 -20.54 -13.34
CA TYR A 77 20.15 -21.98 -13.46
C TYR A 77 20.25 -22.45 -14.93
N LEU A 78 19.47 -21.89 -15.84
CA LEU A 78 19.56 -22.18 -17.28
C LEU A 78 20.83 -21.61 -17.94
N ILE A 79 21.44 -20.57 -17.35
CA ILE A 79 22.68 -19.96 -17.87
C ILE A 79 23.92 -20.75 -17.43
N HIS A 80 24.00 -21.12 -16.15
CA HIS A 80 25.22 -21.71 -15.58
C HIS A 80 25.06 -23.07 -14.91
N GLY A 81 23.84 -23.62 -14.80
CA GLY A 81 23.57 -24.96 -14.27
C GLY A 81 23.87 -25.14 -12.77
N ASN A 82 24.05 -24.03 -12.04
CA ASN A 82 24.49 -24.06 -10.65
C ASN A 82 23.33 -24.38 -9.71
N LYS A 83 23.40 -25.52 -9.01
CA LYS A 83 22.36 -25.96 -8.06
C LYS A 83 22.16 -25.03 -6.86
N VAL A 84 23.08 -24.09 -6.60
CA VAL A 84 22.87 -23.04 -5.58
C VAL A 84 21.60 -22.24 -5.88
N GLU A 85 21.21 -22.08 -7.14
CA GLU A 85 19.99 -21.35 -7.51
C GLU A 85 18.71 -21.98 -6.97
N ILE A 86 18.70 -23.29 -6.72
CA ILE A 86 17.56 -23.96 -6.08
C ILE A 86 17.37 -23.44 -4.64
N LEU A 87 18.48 -23.20 -3.92
CA LEU A 87 18.43 -22.65 -2.58
C LEU A 87 18.00 -21.17 -2.58
N ASN A 88 18.51 -20.41 -3.55
CA ASN A 88 18.11 -19.00 -3.75
C ASN A 88 16.62 -18.90 -4.07
N PHE A 89 16.12 -19.76 -4.96
CA PHE A 89 14.71 -19.87 -5.30
C PHE A 89 13.87 -20.16 -4.07
N ASN A 90 14.20 -21.20 -3.30
CA ASN A 90 13.43 -21.57 -2.10
C ASN A 90 13.36 -20.43 -1.08
N LYS A 91 14.43 -19.66 -0.92
CA LYS A 91 14.45 -18.49 -0.04
C LYS A 91 13.52 -17.39 -0.55
N LEU A 92 13.59 -17.05 -1.84
CA LEU A 92 12.74 -16.04 -2.45
C LEU A 92 11.27 -16.48 -2.49
N ASN A 93 11.01 -17.76 -2.72
CA ASN A 93 9.68 -18.37 -2.70
C ASN A 93 9.02 -18.19 -1.33
N ALA A 94 9.75 -18.48 -0.25
CA ALA A 94 9.26 -18.27 1.11
C ALA A 94 8.99 -16.79 1.43
N ILE A 95 9.87 -15.87 1.00
CA ILE A 95 9.69 -14.42 1.16
C ILE A 95 8.45 -13.94 0.41
N THR A 96 8.26 -14.40 -0.83
CA THR A 96 7.13 -14.03 -1.69
C THR A 96 5.82 -14.54 -1.09
N ARG A 97 5.79 -15.79 -0.60
CA ARG A 97 4.62 -16.37 0.08
C ARG A 97 4.21 -15.57 1.32
N LEU A 98 5.17 -15.22 2.19
CA LEU A 98 4.91 -14.38 3.37
C LEU A 98 4.38 -12.99 2.98
N GLN A 99 4.83 -12.44 1.86
CA GLN A 99 4.36 -11.15 1.37
C GLN A 99 2.95 -11.24 0.78
N LEU A 100 2.61 -12.34 0.13
CA LEU A 100 1.27 -12.64 -0.38
C LEU A 100 0.27 -12.80 0.76
N GLU A 101 0.61 -13.57 1.80
CA GLU A 101 -0.19 -13.69 3.03
C GLU A 101 -0.45 -12.33 3.69
N LYS A 102 0.57 -11.48 3.79
CA LYS A 102 0.39 -10.10 4.29
C LYS A 102 -0.57 -9.30 3.43
N SER A 103 -0.55 -9.49 2.11
CA SER A 103 -1.44 -8.79 1.17
C SER A 103 -2.90 -9.15 1.42
N ASN A 104 -3.19 -10.43 1.69
CA ASN A 104 -4.54 -10.91 1.98
C ASN A 104 -5.12 -10.26 3.26
N THR A 105 -4.28 -9.90 4.24
CA THR A 105 -4.76 -9.22 5.46
C THR A 105 -5.24 -7.78 5.27
N PHE A 106 -4.98 -7.16 4.11
CA PHE A 106 -5.41 -5.79 3.81
C PHE A 106 -6.72 -5.72 3.01
N GLU A 107 -7.33 -6.86 2.66
CA GLU A 107 -8.59 -6.95 1.93
C GLU A 107 -9.80 -6.87 2.85
N ASP A 108 -10.25 -5.65 3.15
CA ASP A 108 -11.60 -5.42 3.69
C ASP A 108 -12.65 -5.27 2.56
N ASN A 109 -12.24 -5.32 1.28
CA ASN A 109 -13.08 -4.98 0.14
C ASN A 109 -13.10 -6.11 -0.91
N HIS A 110 -14.28 -6.66 -1.18
CA HIS A 110 -14.60 -7.65 -2.22
C HIS A 110 -14.01 -7.40 -3.63
N PHE A 111 -13.62 -6.16 -3.94
CA PHE A 111 -13.07 -5.81 -5.25
C PHE A 111 -11.62 -6.30 -5.45
N ASN A 112 -10.91 -6.60 -4.36
CA ASN A 112 -9.51 -7.00 -4.42
C ASN A 112 -9.32 -8.53 -4.37
N GLU A 113 -10.27 -9.30 -3.82
CA GLU A 113 -10.14 -10.76 -3.62
C GLU A 113 -9.78 -11.49 -4.92
N HIS A 114 -10.47 -11.17 -6.03
CA HIS A 114 -10.19 -11.77 -7.34
C HIS A 114 -8.79 -11.43 -7.87
N PHE A 115 -8.23 -10.27 -7.51
CA PHE A 115 -6.87 -9.90 -7.91
C PHE A 115 -5.84 -10.72 -7.13
N LEU A 116 -6.00 -10.90 -5.82
CA LEU A 116 -5.04 -11.71 -5.04
C LEU A 116 -5.15 -13.19 -5.36
N GLU A 117 -6.36 -13.72 -5.63
CA GLU A 117 -6.54 -15.09 -6.13
C GLU A 117 -5.79 -15.30 -7.45
N GLU A 118 -5.93 -14.39 -8.42
CA GLU A 118 -5.17 -14.46 -9.68
C GLU A 118 -3.65 -14.43 -9.45
N ILE A 119 -3.17 -13.61 -8.51
CA ILE A 119 -1.75 -13.53 -8.18
C ILE A 119 -1.26 -14.81 -7.50
N GLU A 120 -2.09 -15.46 -6.69
CA GLU A 120 -1.78 -16.75 -6.06
C GLU A 120 -1.72 -17.89 -7.09
N ASP A 121 -2.62 -17.90 -8.07
CA ASP A 121 -2.55 -18.84 -9.20
C ASP A 121 -1.25 -18.65 -10.01
N ILE A 122 -0.88 -17.39 -10.29
CA ILE A 122 0.37 -17.05 -10.98
C ILE A 122 1.58 -17.49 -10.17
N PHE A 123 1.55 -17.32 -8.85
CA PHE A 123 2.59 -17.78 -7.94
C PHE A 123 2.82 -19.29 -8.04
N HIS A 124 1.75 -20.07 -7.99
CA HIS A 124 1.82 -21.52 -8.10
C HIS A 124 2.33 -21.98 -9.47
N GLU A 125 1.96 -21.30 -10.54
CA GLU A 125 2.44 -21.63 -11.87
C GLU A 125 3.95 -21.32 -12.03
N VAL A 126 4.41 -20.19 -11.50
CA VAL A 126 5.84 -19.85 -11.44
C VAL A 126 6.62 -20.88 -10.61
N GLU A 127 6.09 -21.30 -9.46
CA GLU A 127 6.68 -22.34 -8.61
C GLU A 127 6.80 -23.66 -9.37
N ARG A 128 5.74 -24.07 -10.07
CA ARG A 128 5.72 -25.30 -10.86
C ARG A 128 6.76 -25.27 -12.00
N LEU A 129 6.78 -24.20 -12.79
CA LEU A 129 7.70 -24.05 -13.91
C LEU A 129 9.17 -23.96 -13.46
N SER A 130 9.44 -23.25 -12.37
CA SER A 130 10.80 -23.17 -11.80
C SER A 130 11.30 -24.53 -11.36
N ASN A 131 10.46 -25.32 -10.67
CA ASN A 131 10.82 -26.67 -10.27
C ASN A 131 11.09 -27.59 -11.46
N ASN A 132 10.28 -27.51 -12.53
CA ASN A 132 10.54 -28.27 -13.76
C ASN A 132 11.89 -27.89 -14.38
N ILE A 133 12.25 -26.60 -14.40
CA ILE A 133 13.56 -26.11 -14.87
C ILE A 133 14.69 -26.71 -14.04
N PHE A 134 14.55 -26.76 -12.71
CA PHE A 134 15.57 -27.32 -11.81
C PHE A 134 15.76 -28.84 -11.93
N GLU A 135 14.79 -29.55 -12.51
CA GLU A 135 14.85 -31.00 -12.75
C GLU A 135 15.49 -31.38 -14.09
N LEU A 136 15.79 -30.40 -14.96
CA LEU A 136 16.44 -30.64 -16.26
C LEU A 136 17.84 -31.25 -16.07
N LYS A 137 18.11 -32.34 -16.81
CA LYS A 137 19.41 -33.04 -16.75
C LYS A 137 20.56 -32.20 -17.32
N GLU A 138 20.29 -31.47 -18.39
CA GLU A 138 21.23 -30.56 -19.06
C GLU A 138 20.57 -29.19 -19.17
N PRO A 139 20.69 -28.32 -18.14
CA PRO A 139 19.98 -27.05 -18.09
C PRO A 139 20.61 -25.97 -18.97
N ILE A 140 21.92 -26.03 -19.20
CA ILE A 140 22.66 -24.99 -19.93
C ILE A 140 22.29 -25.01 -21.41
N GLY A 141 21.67 -23.92 -21.89
CA GLY A 141 21.24 -23.80 -23.29
C GLY A 141 20.09 -24.75 -23.66
N ASN A 142 19.31 -25.21 -22.68
CA ASN A 142 18.20 -26.11 -22.91
C ASN A 142 17.01 -25.37 -23.53
N ASN A 143 16.59 -25.78 -24.73
CA ASN A 143 15.45 -25.16 -25.43
C ASN A 143 14.13 -25.30 -24.66
N GLU A 144 13.90 -26.43 -24.00
CA GLU A 144 12.69 -26.65 -23.21
C GLU A 144 12.66 -25.73 -21.98
N GLY A 145 13.80 -25.61 -21.29
CA GLY A 145 13.97 -24.66 -20.19
C GLY A 145 13.77 -23.21 -20.62
N ALA A 146 14.29 -22.81 -21.78
CA ALA A 146 14.10 -21.47 -22.33
C ALA A 146 12.63 -21.15 -22.62
N ILE A 147 11.85 -22.12 -23.15
CA ILE A 147 10.41 -21.97 -23.38
C ILE A 147 9.67 -21.81 -22.04
N MET A 148 10.01 -22.62 -21.03
CA MET A 148 9.42 -22.48 -19.69
C MET A 148 9.71 -21.10 -19.09
N MET A 149 10.92 -20.57 -19.28
CA MET A 149 11.30 -19.24 -18.82
C MET A 149 10.52 -18.13 -19.55
N GLU A 150 10.37 -18.23 -20.86
CA GLU A 150 9.57 -17.27 -21.65
C GLU A 150 8.10 -17.25 -21.20
N VAL A 151 7.53 -18.43 -20.90
CA VAL A 151 6.18 -18.54 -20.33
C VAL A 151 6.10 -17.88 -18.95
N MET A 152 7.08 -18.13 -18.07
CA MET A 152 7.13 -17.49 -16.75
C MET A 152 7.20 -15.95 -16.85
N ASP A 153 8.10 -15.43 -17.69
CA ASP A 153 8.24 -14.00 -17.93
C ASP A 153 6.93 -13.40 -18.48
N GLY A 154 6.29 -14.09 -19.43
CA GLY A 154 5.02 -13.67 -20.02
C GLY A 154 3.90 -13.54 -18.98
N ILE A 155 3.73 -14.56 -18.13
CA ILE A 155 2.69 -14.56 -17.09
C ILE A 155 2.94 -13.43 -16.08
N VAL A 156 4.18 -13.23 -15.65
CA VAL A 156 4.51 -12.16 -14.68
C VAL A 156 4.36 -10.77 -15.30
N ILE A 157 4.75 -10.57 -16.56
CA ILE A 157 4.55 -9.30 -17.26
C ILE A 157 3.06 -8.96 -17.37
N ASP A 158 2.21 -9.93 -17.66
CA ASP A 158 0.76 -9.71 -17.76
C ASP A 158 0.14 -9.45 -16.39
N ALA A 159 0.62 -10.11 -15.33
CA ALA A 159 0.23 -9.82 -13.95
C ALA A 159 0.52 -8.35 -13.56
N GLN A 160 1.64 -7.81 -14.05
CA GLN A 160 2.09 -6.45 -13.73
C GLN A 160 1.33 -5.33 -14.47
N LYS A 161 0.56 -5.67 -15.51
CA LYS A 161 -0.24 -4.70 -16.29
C LYS A 161 -1.66 -4.52 -15.75
N LYS A 162 -2.13 -5.43 -14.89
CA LYS A 162 -3.42 -5.35 -14.20
C LYS A 162 -3.31 -4.41 -12.99
#